data_AF-A0AAU8MTD4-F1
#
_entry.id   AF-A0AAU8MTD4-F1
#
_cell.length_a   1.000
_cell.length_b   1.000
_cell.length_c   1.000
_cell.angle_alpha   90.00
_cell.angle_beta   90.00
_cell.angle_gamma   90.00
#
_symmetry.space_group_name_H-M   'P 1'
#
loop_
_entity.id
_entity.type
_entity.pdbx_description
1 polymer ?
#
loop_
_entity_poly.entity_id
_entity_poly.type
_entity_poly.pdbx_seq_one_letter_code
_entity_poly.pdbx_strand_id
1 'polypeptide(L)'
;MNAVRAIAVAALLSLAAGAVGAAPHDPQKPSPARGVEPVHPTGWAGWIGRVVPPFPEGFRSNTGGCVGSGSNAEQICARSIGTIDDADDRSVRLYAAELAGHNGNEARWKITDVVPYPKLLRGERVSISTCAVNGAADAGVIAIVDTAVEDAQARETFAAVRWAVRLDRVSGRFVDLDPRQVQCYNEGLDGE
;
A
#
# COMPACT_ATOMS: atom_id res chain seq x y z
N MET A 1 26.51 -20.54 70.32
CA MET A 1 27.05 -21.81 70.84
C MET A 1 26.91 -22.82 69.70
N ASN A 2 27.92 -23.37 69.02
CA ASN A 2 29.36 -23.47 69.20
C ASN A 2 30.07 -23.30 67.86
N ALA A 3 31.29 -22.76 67.92
CA ALA A 3 32.27 -22.64 66.85
C ALA A 3 33.40 -23.63 67.09
N VAL A 4 33.96 -24.26 66.04
CA VAL A 4 35.34 -24.81 65.90
C VAL A 4 35.52 -25.08 64.37
N ARG A 5 36.14 -24.23 63.52
CA ARG A 5 37.58 -23.96 63.20
C ARG A 5 38.45 -25.23 63.13
N ALA A 6 39.34 -25.54 62.20
CA ALA A 6 39.92 -24.98 60.97
C ALA A 6 40.66 -26.20 60.31
N ILE A 7 41.17 -26.18 59.07
CA ILE A 7 42.50 -25.68 58.69
C ILE A 7 42.61 -25.82 57.17
N ALA A 8 43.17 -24.79 56.55
CA ALA A 8 43.48 -24.67 55.14
C ALA A 8 44.76 -25.42 54.75
N VAL A 9 44.83 -25.88 53.49
CA VAL A 9 46.09 -25.94 52.74
C VAL A 9 45.82 -25.34 51.36
N ALA A 10 46.49 -24.23 51.10
CA ALA A 10 46.60 -23.62 49.78
C ALA A 10 47.79 -24.25 49.04
N ALA A 11 47.62 -24.51 47.74
CA ALA A 11 48.74 -24.62 46.81
C ALA A 11 48.30 -24.08 45.44
N LEU A 12 49.18 -23.23 44.90
CA LEU A 12 49.07 -22.39 43.71
C LEU A 12 49.26 -23.15 42.38
N LEU A 13 49.11 -22.38 41.29
CA LEU A 13 49.58 -22.56 39.89
C LEU A 13 48.52 -23.18 38.95
N SER A 14 48.21 -22.66 37.75
CA SER A 14 48.81 -21.64 36.89
C SER A 14 47.76 -21.12 35.89
N LEU A 15 48.02 -19.93 35.32
CA LEU A 15 47.29 -19.36 34.18
C LEU A 15 47.40 -20.25 32.93
N ALA A 16 46.29 -20.37 32.19
CA ALA A 16 46.30 -20.46 30.74
C ALA A 16 45.01 -19.83 30.19
N ALA A 17 45.16 -18.70 29.51
CA ALA A 17 44.15 -18.14 28.63
C ALA A 17 43.98 -19.07 27.42
N GLY A 18 42.76 -19.50 27.15
CA GLY A 18 42.39 -20.27 25.97
C GLY A 18 41.12 -19.70 25.38
N ALA A 19 41.27 -18.97 24.27
CA ALA A 19 40.17 -18.45 23.47
C ALA A 19 39.28 -19.62 23.00
N VAL A 20 37.98 -19.56 23.32
CA VAL A 20 37.01 -20.47 22.70
C VAL A 20 36.70 -19.88 21.33
N GLY A 21 37.27 -20.54 20.32
CA GLY A 21 37.20 -20.14 18.93
C GLY A 21 35.76 -20.05 18.41
N ALA A 22 35.57 -19.09 17.51
CA ALA A 22 34.44 -19.04 16.61
C ALA A 22 34.27 -20.39 15.90
N ALA A 23 33.05 -20.92 15.93
CA ALA A 23 32.68 -22.06 15.12
C ALA A 23 32.90 -21.73 13.63
N PRO A 24 33.39 -22.68 12.82
CA PRO A 24 33.63 -22.46 11.39
C PRO A 24 32.32 -22.14 10.68
N HIS A 25 32.34 -21.08 9.87
CA HIS A 25 31.31 -20.81 8.87
C HIS A 25 31.23 -21.99 7.91
N ASP A 26 30.13 -22.72 7.95
CA ASP A 26 29.78 -23.75 6.97
C ASP A 26 29.21 -23.07 5.73
N PRO A 27 29.93 -23.02 4.59
CA PRO A 27 29.50 -22.27 3.43
C PRO A 27 28.65 -23.13 2.51
N GLN A 28 27.65 -23.87 3.01
CA GLN A 28 26.67 -24.50 2.11
C GLN A 28 25.39 -24.98 2.82
N LYS A 29 24.57 -24.04 3.33
CA LYS A 29 23.15 -24.34 3.56
C LYS A 29 22.29 -23.27 2.89
N PRO A 30 21.56 -23.60 1.82
CA PRO A 30 20.59 -22.67 1.25
C PRO A 30 19.56 -22.33 2.33
N SER A 31 19.46 -21.04 2.65
CA SER A 31 18.39 -20.50 3.48
C SER A 31 17.04 -20.85 2.84
N PRO A 32 16.01 -21.28 3.59
CA PRO A 32 14.70 -21.54 3.00
C PRO A 32 14.21 -20.26 2.33
N ALA A 33 14.00 -20.37 1.02
CA ALA A 33 13.62 -19.27 0.15
C ALA A 33 12.40 -18.54 0.70
N ARG A 34 12.46 -17.21 0.62
CA ARG A 34 11.29 -16.32 0.67
C ARG A 34 10.15 -16.94 -0.13
N GLY A 35 8.94 -16.86 0.41
CA GLY A 35 7.72 -17.31 -0.26
C GLY A 35 7.73 -16.88 -1.72
N VAL A 36 7.52 -17.85 -2.60
CA VAL A 36 7.40 -17.62 -4.03
C VAL A 36 6.09 -16.85 -4.24
N GLU A 37 6.21 -15.55 -4.51
CA GLU A 37 5.13 -14.74 -5.03
C GLU A 37 4.63 -15.43 -6.32
N PRO A 38 3.32 -15.66 -6.50
CA PRO A 38 2.80 -16.29 -7.71
C PRO A 38 3.31 -15.53 -8.95
N VAL A 39 4.00 -16.26 -9.83
CA VAL A 39 4.50 -15.70 -11.10
C VAL A 39 3.30 -15.55 -12.04
N HIS A 40 2.70 -14.36 -12.05
CA HIS A 40 1.71 -14.01 -13.06
C HIS A 40 2.41 -13.85 -14.42
N PRO A 41 1.99 -14.61 -15.46
CA PRO A 41 2.66 -14.59 -16.75
C PRO A 41 2.41 -13.21 -17.39
N THR A 42 3.46 -12.40 -17.50
CA THR A 42 3.46 -10.95 -17.69
C THR A 42 3.01 -10.22 -16.43
N GLY A 43 3.91 -9.47 -15.78
CA GLY A 43 3.57 -8.69 -14.59
C GLY A 43 2.45 -7.67 -14.84
N TRP A 44 2.15 -6.83 -13.87
CA TRP A 44 1.03 -5.87 -13.88
C TRP A 44 0.89 -5.00 -15.15
N ALA A 45 1.96 -4.81 -15.92
CA ALA A 45 1.90 -4.19 -17.25
C ALA A 45 0.96 -4.93 -18.24
N GLY A 46 0.80 -6.25 -18.13
CA GLY A 46 -0.11 -7.06 -18.96
C GLY A 46 -1.60 -6.87 -18.65
N TRP A 47 -1.92 -6.02 -17.67
CA TRP A 47 -3.29 -5.62 -17.35
C TRP A 47 -3.73 -4.39 -18.14
N ILE A 48 -2.78 -3.55 -18.57
CA ILE A 48 -3.08 -2.37 -19.38
C ILE A 48 -3.73 -2.84 -20.69
N GLY A 49 -4.88 -2.24 -21.02
CA GLY A 49 -5.72 -2.57 -22.17
C GLY A 49 -6.80 -3.62 -21.90
N ARG A 50 -6.79 -4.32 -20.75
CA ARG A 50 -7.87 -5.24 -20.38
C ARG A 50 -9.12 -4.48 -19.98
N VAL A 51 -10.29 -5.03 -20.35
CA VAL A 51 -11.60 -4.53 -19.92
C VAL A 51 -12.06 -5.32 -18.70
N VAL A 52 -12.27 -4.63 -17.58
CA VAL A 52 -12.68 -5.19 -16.29
C VAL A 52 -13.99 -4.53 -15.80
N PRO A 53 -14.80 -5.21 -14.97
CA PRO A 53 -14.79 -6.64 -14.65
C PRO A 53 -14.91 -7.54 -15.90
N PRO A 54 -14.83 -8.88 -15.85
CA PRO A 54 -14.23 -9.62 -14.75
C PRO A 54 -12.74 -9.28 -14.66
N PHE A 55 -12.25 -9.17 -13.43
CA PHE A 55 -10.82 -9.11 -13.17
C PHE A 55 -10.21 -10.51 -13.40
N PRO A 56 -8.89 -10.61 -13.63
CA PRO A 56 -8.20 -11.90 -13.61
C PRO A 56 -8.49 -12.68 -12.32
N GLU A 57 -8.43 -14.01 -12.41
CA GLU A 57 -8.73 -14.90 -11.28
C GLU A 57 -7.96 -14.52 -10.02
N GLY A 58 -8.67 -14.51 -8.88
CA GLY A 58 -8.11 -14.15 -7.57
C GLY A 58 -8.02 -12.64 -7.32
N PHE A 59 -8.47 -11.81 -8.25
CA PHE A 59 -8.47 -10.35 -8.08
C PHE A 59 -9.85 -9.73 -8.24
N ARG A 60 -10.02 -8.58 -7.60
CA ARG A 60 -11.20 -7.72 -7.70
C ARG A 60 -10.82 -6.26 -7.44
N SER A 61 -11.81 -5.37 -7.49
CA SER A 61 -11.71 -3.99 -7.01
C SER A 61 -12.86 -3.77 -6.04
N ASN A 62 -12.55 -3.49 -4.78
CA ASN A 62 -13.56 -3.18 -3.76
C ASN A 62 -13.67 -1.67 -3.50
N THR A 63 -12.68 -0.87 -3.90
CA THR A 63 -12.67 0.58 -3.66
C THR A 63 -12.22 1.34 -4.90
N GLY A 64 -12.93 2.42 -5.22
CA GLY A 64 -12.57 3.31 -6.32
C GLY A 64 -13.53 4.49 -6.45
N GLY A 65 -13.29 5.31 -7.46
CA GLY A 65 -14.13 6.47 -7.74
C GLY A 65 -14.18 6.82 -9.22
N CYS A 66 -15.28 7.46 -9.62
CA CYS A 66 -15.42 8.04 -10.94
C CYS A 66 -14.60 9.33 -11.05
N VAL A 67 -13.95 9.50 -12.19
CA VAL A 67 -13.21 10.70 -12.54
C VAL A 67 -13.85 11.31 -13.78
N GLY A 68 -14.64 12.36 -13.54
CA GLY A 68 -15.36 13.04 -14.60
C GLY A 68 -14.48 13.92 -15.50
N SER A 69 -15.02 14.21 -16.70
CA SER A 69 -14.47 15.14 -17.69
C SER A 69 -15.50 16.18 -18.16
N GLY A 70 -16.67 16.26 -17.52
CA GLY A 70 -17.78 17.11 -17.92
C GLY A 70 -19.05 16.79 -17.12
N SER A 71 -20.21 17.22 -17.64
CA SER A 71 -21.48 17.23 -16.89
C SER A 71 -22.58 16.32 -17.43
N ASN A 72 -22.41 15.71 -18.61
CA ASN A 72 -23.36 14.70 -19.09
C ASN A 72 -23.08 13.32 -18.44
N ALA A 73 -24.04 12.39 -18.57
CA ALA A 73 -23.98 11.10 -17.88
C ALA A 73 -22.69 10.31 -18.18
N GLU A 74 -22.27 10.27 -19.44
CA GLU A 74 -21.05 9.59 -19.88
C GLU A 74 -19.78 10.32 -19.43
N GLN A 75 -19.85 11.64 -19.27
CA GLN A 75 -18.73 12.48 -18.84
C GLN A 75 -18.55 12.50 -17.32
N ILE A 76 -19.58 12.24 -16.53
CA ILE A 76 -19.49 12.20 -15.05
C ILE A 76 -18.59 11.03 -14.61
N CYS A 77 -18.64 9.91 -15.32
CA CYS A 77 -17.83 8.71 -15.07
C CYS A 77 -16.99 8.31 -16.30
N ALA A 78 -16.42 9.29 -17.01
CA ALA A 78 -15.60 9.02 -18.20
C ALA A 78 -14.37 8.15 -17.90
N ARG A 79 -13.86 8.23 -16.66
CA ARG A 79 -12.73 7.45 -16.15
C ARG A 79 -13.00 6.94 -14.75
N SER A 80 -12.18 5.98 -14.33
CA SER A 80 -12.13 5.53 -12.95
C SER A 80 -10.71 5.39 -12.46
N ILE A 81 -10.57 5.53 -11.14
CA ILE A 81 -9.40 5.09 -10.40
C ILE A 81 -9.87 4.15 -9.29
N GLY A 82 -9.03 3.21 -8.89
CA GLY A 82 -9.40 2.28 -7.83
C GLY A 82 -8.29 1.36 -7.41
N THR A 83 -8.64 0.42 -6.54
CA THR A 83 -7.76 -0.62 -6.01
C THR A 83 -7.86 -1.88 -6.85
N ILE A 84 -6.78 -2.65 -6.87
CA ILE A 84 -6.84 -4.07 -7.22
C ILE A 84 -6.50 -4.81 -5.95
N ASP A 85 -7.44 -5.63 -5.51
CA ASP A 85 -7.38 -6.40 -4.28
C ASP A 85 -7.19 -7.88 -4.61
N ASP A 86 -6.38 -8.56 -3.80
CA ASP A 86 -6.19 -10.00 -3.90
C ASP A 86 -7.34 -10.78 -3.23
N ALA A 87 -7.25 -12.11 -3.23
CA ALA A 87 -8.25 -12.99 -2.64
C ALA A 87 -8.42 -12.81 -1.12
N ASP A 88 -7.43 -12.21 -0.43
CA ASP A 88 -7.45 -11.92 1.00
C ASP A 88 -7.96 -10.50 1.30
N ASP A 89 -8.57 -9.81 0.32
CA ASP A 89 -9.03 -8.42 0.42
C ASP A 89 -7.90 -7.40 0.66
N ARG A 90 -6.67 -7.74 0.32
CA ARG A 90 -5.55 -6.79 0.42
C ARG A 90 -5.38 -6.04 -0.88
N SER A 91 -5.42 -4.72 -0.82
CA SER A 91 -5.06 -3.87 -1.97
C SER A 91 -3.58 -4.03 -2.30
N VAL A 92 -3.30 -4.59 -3.48
CA VAL A 92 -1.95 -4.85 -3.98
C VAL A 92 -1.53 -3.84 -5.05
N ARG A 93 -2.50 -3.24 -5.76
CA ARG A 93 -2.26 -2.21 -6.77
C ARG A 93 -3.32 -1.13 -6.74
N LEU A 94 -3.01 -0.04 -7.42
CA LEU A 94 -3.98 0.96 -7.86
C LEU A 94 -4.07 0.91 -9.38
N TYR A 95 -5.25 1.12 -9.93
CA TYR A 95 -5.47 1.19 -11.37
C TYR A 95 -6.11 2.52 -11.77
N ALA A 96 -5.81 2.95 -12.99
CA ALA A 96 -6.58 3.94 -13.73
C ALA A 96 -7.25 3.25 -14.92
N ALA A 97 -8.44 3.69 -15.29
CA ALA A 97 -9.16 3.16 -16.43
C ALA A 97 -10.02 4.20 -17.14
N GLU A 98 -10.32 3.92 -18.40
CA GLU A 98 -11.32 4.63 -19.20
C GLU A 98 -12.60 3.80 -19.35
N LEU A 99 -13.74 4.47 -19.43
CA LEU A 99 -15.02 3.80 -19.67
C LEU A 99 -15.01 3.14 -21.05
N ALA A 100 -15.18 1.82 -21.08
CA ALA A 100 -15.25 1.01 -22.29
C ALA A 100 -16.69 0.66 -22.70
N GLY A 101 -17.66 0.94 -21.82
CA GLY A 101 -19.08 0.68 -22.04
C GLY A 101 -19.77 0.15 -20.77
N HIS A 102 -20.90 -0.50 -20.95
CA HIS A 102 -21.67 -1.10 -19.86
C HIS A 102 -22.11 -2.51 -20.24
N ASN A 103 -22.25 -3.38 -19.24
CA ASN A 103 -22.93 -4.66 -19.33
C ASN A 103 -24.13 -4.64 -18.36
N GLY A 104 -25.32 -4.35 -18.88
CA GLY A 104 -26.46 -3.99 -18.03
C GLY A 104 -26.15 -2.73 -17.22
N ASN A 105 -26.29 -2.80 -15.89
CA ASN A 105 -25.98 -1.69 -14.99
C ASN A 105 -24.50 -1.66 -14.54
N GLU A 106 -23.68 -2.62 -14.99
CA GLU A 106 -22.26 -2.70 -14.62
C GLU A 106 -21.40 -1.92 -15.63
N ALA A 107 -20.66 -0.91 -15.17
CA ALA A 107 -19.69 -0.22 -15.99
C ALA A 107 -18.49 -1.13 -16.32
N ARG A 108 -18.00 -1.02 -17.55
CA ARG A 108 -16.86 -1.78 -18.07
C ARG A 108 -15.71 -0.82 -18.29
N TRP A 109 -14.56 -1.15 -17.73
CA TRP A 109 -13.42 -0.25 -17.60
C TRP A 109 -12.22 -0.83 -18.31
N LYS A 110 -11.69 -0.12 -19.30
CA LYS A 110 -10.43 -0.50 -19.93
C LYS A 110 -9.28 0.09 -19.10
N ILE A 111 -8.48 -0.77 -18.49
CA ILE A 111 -7.34 -0.36 -17.67
C ILE A 111 -6.33 0.40 -18.54
N THR A 112 -5.98 1.60 -18.13
CA THR A 112 -5.02 2.48 -18.83
C THR A 112 -3.68 2.55 -18.11
N ASP A 113 -3.67 2.31 -16.79
CA ASP A 113 -2.44 2.31 -16.00
C ASP A 113 -2.60 1.48 -14.72
N VAL A 114 -1.47 0.99 -14.20
CA VAL A 114 -1.42 0.23 -12.94
C VAL A 114 -0.14 0.60 -12.20
N VAL A 115 -0.27 1.00 -10.92
CA VAL A 115 0.86 1.33 -10.04
C VAL A 115 0.81 0.50 -8.76
N PRO A 116 1.97 0.29 -8.09
CA PRO A 116 2.00 -0.36 -6.78
C PRO A 116 1.08 0.32 -5.77
N TYR A 117 0.37 -0.45 -4.95
CA TYR A 117 -0.27 0.11 -3.76
C TYR A 117 0.83 0.57 -2.79
N PRO A 118 0.75 1.78 -2.22
CA PRO A 118 1.82 2.32 -1.39
C PRO A 118 1.97 1.53 -0.08
N LYS A 119 3.21 1.46 0.43
CA LYS A 119 3.44 0.93 1.78
C LYS A 119 2.97 1.96 2.82
N LEU A 120 2.04 1.54 3.67
CA LEU A 120 1.50 2.35 4.76
C LEU A 120 2.29 2.13 6.06
N LEU A 121 2.46 3.22 6.80
CA LEU A 121 2.91 3.22 8.17
C LEU A 121 1.70 3.12 9.11
N ARG A 122 1.96 2.83 10.39
CA ARG A 122 0.90 2.79 11.41
C ARG A 122 0.18 4.14 11.46
N GLY A 123 -1.15 4.12 11.36
CA GLY A 123 -1.99 5.33 11.40
C GLY A 123 -2.29 5.93 10.03
N GLU A 124 -1.58 5.50 8.98
CA GLU A 124 -1.82 5.98 7.64
C GLU A 124 -2.90 5.18 6.91
N ARG A 125 -3.61 5.86 6.02
CA ARG A 125 -4.63 5.28 5.14
C ARG A 125 -4.47 5.85 3.74
N VAL A 126 -4.94 5.12 2.73
CA VAL A 126 -5.09 5.66 1.37
C VAL A 126 -6.48 6.27 1.25
N SER A 127 -6.55 7.53 0.83
CA SER A 127 -7.79 8.18 0.39
C SER A 127 -7.84 8.19 -1.14
N ILE A 128 -9.00 7.86 -1.70
CA ILE A 128 -9.22 7.71 -3.14
C ILE A 128 -10.39 8.59 -3.54
N SER A 129 -10.19 9.45 -4.55
CA SER A 129 -11.25 10.26 -5.16
C SER A 129 -11.94 11.30 -4.27
N THR A 130 -11.48 11.48 -3.04
CA THR A 130 -12.01 12.47 -2.08
C THR A 130 -10.94 13.48 -1.67
N CYS A 131 -10.09 13.88 -2.62
CA CYS A 131 -9.04 14.85 -2.37
C CYS A 131 -9.23 16.16 -3.16
N ALA A 132 -8.56 17.19 -2.68
CA ALA A 132 -8.41 18.49 -3.32
C ALA A 132 -6.92 18.79 -3.54
N VAL A 133 -6.60 19.46 -4.64
CA VAL A 133 -5.26 19.94 -4.97
C VAL A 133 -5.28 21.46 -4.98
N ASN A 134 -4.43 22.08 -4.15
CA ASN A 134 -4.39 23.54 -3.98
C ASN A 134 -5.78 24.15 -3.72
N GLY A 135 -6.62 23.45 -2.95
CA GLY A 135 -7.98 23.87 -2.58
C GLY A 135 -9.09 23.56 -3.60
N ALA A 136 -8.76 23.02 -4.77
CA ALA A 136 -9.77 22.60 -5.75
C ALA A 136 -10.00 21.09 -5.68
N ALA A 137 -11.25 20.67 -5.51
CA ALA A 137 -11.63 19.25 -5.49
C ALA A 137 -11.19 18.55 -6.77
N ASP A 138 -10.60 17.36 -6.62
CA ASP A 138 -10.14 16.54 -7.73
C ASP A 138 -10.32 15.05 -7.42
N ALA A 139 -11.41 14.48 -7.94
CA ALA A 139 -11.71 13.06 -7.83
C ALA A 139 -10.67 12.13 -8.49
N GLY A 140 -9.74 12.67 -9.28
CA GLY A 140 -8.65 11.93 -9.91
C GLY A 140 -7.45 11.68 -9.00
N VAL A 141 -7.49 12.14 -7.75
CA VAL A 141 -6.34 12.07 -6.82
C VAL A 141 -6.45 10.88 -5.87
N ILE A 142 -5.31 10.27 -5.60
CA ILE A 142 -5.11 9.26 -4.57
C ILE A 142 -3.94 9.71 -3.71
N ALA A 143 -4.08 9.67 -2.39
CA ALA A 143 -3.01 10.07 -1.49
C ALA A 143 -2.99 9.23 -0.22
N ILE A 144 -1.81 9.15 0.40
CA ILE A 144 -1.71 8.67 1.77
C ILE A 144 -2.05 9.83 2.70
N VAL A 145 -2.89 9.59 3.70
CA VAL A 145 -3.19 10.53 4.79
C VAL A 145 -2.82 9.91 6.13
N ASP A 146 -2.44 10.73 7.10
CA ASP A 146 -2.23 10.29 8.49
C ASP A 146 -3.49 10.54 9.32
N THR A 147 -4.08 9.45 9.80
CA THR A 147 -5.31 9.47 10.62
C THR A 147 -5.03 9.20 12.10
N ALA A 148 -3.77 8.95 12.49
CA ALA A 148 -3.37 8.79 13.89
C ALA A 148 -2.97 10.13 14.53
N VAL A 149 -3.74 11.18 14.24
CA VAL A 149 -3.57 12.53 14.76
C VAL A 149 -4.61 12.85 15.84
N GLU A 150 -4.29 13.79 16.73
CA GLU A 150 -5.24 14.27 17.73
C GLU A 150 -6.50 14.85 17.07
N ASP A 151 -7.65 14.54 17.68
CA ASP A 151 -8.99 14.90 17.23
C ASP A 151 -9.32 14.47 15.78
N ALA A 152 -8.70 13.39 15.28
CA ALA A 152 -8.89 12.91 13.91
C ALA A 152 -10.37 12.81 13.48
N GLN A 153 -11.26 12.37 14.38
CA GLN A 153 -12.70 12.24 14.10
C GLN A 153 -13.41 13.58 13.89
N ALA A 154 -12.90 14.67 14.47
CA ALA A 154 -13.48 16.02 14.33
C ALA A 154 -12.87 16.79 13.15
N ARG A 155 -11.87 16.23 12.45
CA ARG A 155 -11.26 16.88 11.30
C ARG A 155 -12.11 16.66 10.05
N GLU A 156 -12.34 17.73 9.30
CA GLU A 156 -13.01 17.66 7.99
C GLU A 156 -12.06 17.14 6.89
N THR A 157 -10.77 17.38 7.05
CA THR A 157 -9.74 16.98 6.08
C THR A 157 -8.44 16.55 6.77
N PHE A 158 -7.67 15.74 6.05
CA PHE A 158 -6.30 15.39 6.37
C PHE A 158 -5.36 15.87 5.26
N ALA A 159 -4.21 16.42 5.63
CA ALA A 159 -3.15 16.69 4.67
C ALA A 159 -2.57 15.36 4.16
N ALA A 160 -2.24 15.29 2.87
CA ALA A 160 -1.53 14.13 2.34
C ALA A 160 -0.10 14.09 2.90
N VAL A 161 0.41 12.87 3.10
CA VAL A 161 1.74 12.61 3.66
C VAL A 161 2.51 11.65 2.77
N ARG A 162 3.80 11.93 2.55
CA ARG A 162 4.80 11.09 1.86
C ARG A 162 4.53 10.70 0.40
N TRP A 163 3.29 10.63 -0.06
CA TRP A 163 2.92 10.12 -1.36
C TRP A 163 1.53 10.59 -1.80
N ALA A 164 1.43 11.01 -3.05
CA ALA A 164 0.19 11.28 -3.74
C ALA A 164 0.38 11.10 -5.24
N VAL A 165 -0.65 10.64 -5.93
CA VAL A 165 -0.71 10.57 -7.39
C VAL A 165 -2.03 11.14 -7.88
N ARG A 166 -2.06 11.52 -9.15
CA ARG A 166 -3.24 11.99 -9.85
C ARG A 166 -3.39 11.29 -11.18
N LEU A 167 -4.60 10.91 -11.54
CA LEU A 167 -4.92 10.52 -12.90
C LEU A 167 -4.80 11.74 -13.83
N ASP A 168 -3.80 11.71 -14.70
CA ASP A 168 -3.73 12.64 -15.82
C ASP A 168 -4.81 12.28 -16.84
N ARG A 169 -5.76 13.20 -17.00
CA ARG A 169 -6.94 13.04 -17.84
C ARG A 169 -6.64 13.13 -19.34
N VAL A 170 -5.39 13.33 -19.76
CA VAL A 170 -5.04 13.30 -21.18
C VAL A 170 -4.42 11.96 -21.53
N SER A 171 -3.38 11.56 -20.79
CA SER A 171 -2.66 10.29 -21.01
C SER A 171 -3.38 9.07 -20.45
N GLY A 172 -4.30 9.24 -19.50
CA GLY A 172 -4.93 8.13 -18.78
C GLY A 172 -4.00 7.44 -17.78
N ARG A 173 -2.88 8.07 -17.41
CA ARG A 173 -1.87 7.51 -16.51
C ARG A 173 -1.83 8.23 -15.18
N PHE A 174 -1.31 7.57 -14.16
CA PHE A 174 -0.98 8.24 -12.91
C PHE A 174 0.27 9.10 -13.08
N VAL A 175 0.24 10.30 -12.51
CA VAL A 175 1.39 11.18 -12.36
C VAL A 175 1.58 11.50 -10.88
N ASP A 176 2.83 11.57 -10.44
CA ASP A 176 3.15 11.94 -9.07
C ASP A 176 2.72 13.38 -8.77
N LEU A 177 2.21 13.59 -7.55
CA LEU A 177 1.93 14.91 -7.00
C LEU A 177 2.87 15.20 -5.82
N ASP A 178 3.12 16.49 -5.57
CA ASP A 178 3.67 16.93 -4.29
C ASP A 178 2.59 16.77 -3.20
N PRO A 179 2.77 15.91 -2.18
CA PRO A 179 1.76 15.70 -1.15
C PRO A 179 1.40 16.99 -0.39
N ARG A 180 2.30 17.98 -0.34
CA ARG A 180 2.05 19.27 0.35
C ARG A 180 0.95 20.10 -0.31
N GLN A 181 0.58 19.78 -1.55
CA GLN A 181 -0.49 20.44 -2.29
C GLN A 181 -1.84 19.73 -2.13
N VAL A 182 -1.87 18.57 -1.47
CA VAL A 182 -3.04 17.68 -1.43
C VAL A 182 -3.64 17.64 -0.02
N GLN A 183 -4.96 17.78 0.03
CA GLN A 183 -5.76 17.54 1.23
C GLN A 183 -6.90 16.60 0.86
N CYS A 184 -7.22 15.63 1.70
CA CYS A 184 -8.32 14.71 1.46
C CYS A 184 -9.37 14.82 2.55
N TYR A 185 -10.63 14.72 2.15
CA TYR A 185 -11.76 14.75 3.07
C TYR A 185 -11.69 13.55 4.02
N ASN A 186 -12.08 13.79 5.27
CA ASN A 186 -12.26 12.72 6.22
C ASN A 186 -13.54 11.96 5.87
N GLU A 187 -13.38 10.75 5.36
CA GLU A 187 -14.51 9.86 5.02
C GLU A 187 -15.12 9.19 6.27
N GLY A 188 -14.60 9.48 7.47
CA GLY A 188 -15.04 8.87 8.71
C GLY A 188 -14.68 7.39 8.83
N LEU A 189 -15.29 6.70 9.80
CA LEU A 189 -15.30 5.25 9.88
C LEU A 189 -16.50 4.64 9.14
N ASP A 190 -17.40 5.46 8.60
CA ASP A 190 -18.74 5.05 8.16
C ASP A 190 -18.79 4.54 6.70
N GLY A 191 -17.63 4.11 6.18
CA GLY A 191 -17.46 3.57 4.84
C GLY A 191 -17.41 2.04 4.76
N GLU A 192 -17.99 1.33 5.74
CA GLU A 192 -18.21 -0.13 5.73
C GLU A 192 -19.68 -0.49 5.92
#